data_AF-A0A2N9ATI6-F1
#
_entry.id   AF-A0A2N9ATI6-F1
#
_cell.length_a   1.000
_cell.length_b   1.000
_cell.length_c   1.000
_cell.angle_alpha   90.00
_cell.angle_beta   90.00
_cell.angle_gamma   90.00
#
_symmetry.space_group_name_H-M   'P 1'
#
loop_
_entity.id
_entity.type
_entity.pdbx_description
1 polymer ?
#
loop_
_entity_poly.entity_id
_entity_poly.type
_entity_poly.pdbx_seq_one_letter_code
_entity_poly.pdbx_strand_id
1 'polypeptide(L)'
;MLRTIATLFGLTPAPRPRPPSARRVAPAPHRAVAPVVPLDAAAARRNDLREQALALRPDPNARFAADVALVTRSFDPHSTQPSAEELYLAMSRLAEVGQYVRAVYVAGRRVAVLPLSQQGDRTRTLAYRNHLTRQTETDLTTWEDGLAAIDKARSMALRTGDRLPDLLGVPETVEARLAALREERAKRLADQAARRHGGGGNGTMGGTGGGAGPAGSAPRQPRPPVPSARLRSPRRSLRTAPGRSGDRGGRHGYDGCAGWVAPSDGR
;
A
#
# COMPACT_ATOMS: atom_id res chain seq x y z
N MET A 1 -73.49 -18.85 -16.14
CA MET A 1 -72.21 -18.34 -16.67
C MET A 1 -71.13 -18.37 -15.59
N LEU A 2 -70.71 -19.57 -15.17
CA LEU A 2 -69.63 -19.78 -14.18
C LEU A 2 -68.76 -21.01 -14.53
N ARG A 3 -69.15 -21.80 -15.54
CA ARG A 3 -68.36 -22.94 -16.04
C ARG A 3 -67.36 -22.56 -17.14
N THR A 4 -67.49 -21.37 -17.72
CA THR A 4 -66.66 -20.89 -18.84
C THR A 4 -65.35 -20.23 -18.39
N ILE A 5 -65.19 -19.95 -17.09
CA ILE A 5 -63.99 -19.29 -16.54
C ILE A 5 -62.97 -20.33 -16.04
N ALA A 6 -63.39 -21.56 -15.73
CA ALA A 6 -62.52 -22.62 -15.25
C ALA A 6 -61.68 -23.32 -16.34
N THR A 7 -62.00 -23.13 -17.63
CA THR A 7 -61.28 -23.75 -18.76
C THR A 7 -60.08 -22.94 -19.27
N LEU A 8 -59.90 -21.69 -18.81
CA LEU A 8 -58.77 -20.82 -19.20
C LEU A 8 -57.52 -20.97 -18.32
N PHE A 9 -57.60 -21.71 -17.20
CA PHE A 9 -56.50 -21.93 -16.25
C PHE A 9 -55.91 -23.35 -16.28
N GLY A 10 -55.94 -24.03 -17.44
CA GLY A 10 -55.02 -25.14 -17.73
C GLY A 10 -55.02 -26.34 -16.75
N LEU A 11 -56.11 -26.57 -16.02
CA LEU A 11 -56.18 -27.55 -14.92
C LEU A 11 -57.15 -28.72 -15.20
N THR A 12 -57.30 -29.13 -16.46
CA THR A 12 -57.87 -30.44 -16.81
C THR A 12 -57.18 -31.04 -18.03
N PRO A 13 -56.70 -32.29 -17.97
CA PRO A 13 -55.91 -32.91 -19.02
C PRO A 13 -56.73 -33.12 -20.30
N ALA A 14 -56.19 -32.68 -21.44
CA ALA A 14 -56.79 -32.91 -22.74
C ALA A 14 -56.88 -34.43 -23.05
N PRO A 15 -57.99 -34.91 -23.65
CA PRO A 15 -58.15 -36.31 -24.01
C PRO A 15 -57.08 -36.74 -25.03
N ARG A 16 -56.40 -37.86 -24.76
CA ARG A 16 -55.33 -38.40 -25.61
C ARG A 16 -55.89 -38.79 -27.00
N PRO A 17 -55.25 -38.38 -28.11
CA PRO A 17 -55.63 -38.85 -29.43
C PRO A 17 -55.34 -40.36 -29.56
N ARG A 18 -56.28 -41.12 -30.12
CA ARG A 18 -56.10 -42.54 -30.46
C ARG A 18 -54.98 -42.70 -31.49
N PRO A 19 -54.13 -43.72 -31.39
CA PRO A 19 -53.05 -43.92 -32.35
C PRO A 19 -53.62 -44.28 -33.73
N PRO A 20 -53.14 -43.66 -34.82
CA PRO A 20 -53.49 -44.10 -36.15
C PRO A 20 -52.91 -45.50 -36.42
N SER A 21 -53.77 -46.36 -36.94
CA SER A 21 -53.52 -47.72 -37.41
C SER A 21 -52.18 -47.89 -38.12
N ALA A 22 -51.51 -49.01 -37.81
CA ALA A 22 -50.25 -49.48 -38.37
C ALA A 22 -50.17 -49.34 -39.90
N ARG A 23 -49.60 -48.21 -40.35
CA ARG A 23 -49.11 -48.03 -41.71
C ARG A 23 -47.66 -48.48 -41.69
N ARG A 24 -47.28 -49.43 -42.54
CA ARG A 24 -45.90 -49.89 -42.71
C ARG A 24 -44.97 -48.68 -42.86
N VAL A 25 -44.23 -48.37 -41.80
CA VAL A 25 -43.17 -47.36 -41.80
C VAL A 25 -41.97 -48.03 -42.46
N ALA A 26 -41.56 -47.51 -43.62
CA ALA A 26 -40.29 -47.90 -44.22
C ALA A 26 -39.16 -47.62 -43.20
N PRO A 27 -38.15 -48.50 -43.06
CA PRO A 27 -37.08 -48.30 -42.11
C PRO A 27 -36.44 -46.93 -42.37
N ALA A 28 -36.44 -46.08 -41.34
CA ALA A 28 -35.80 -44.78 -41.40
C ALA A 28 -34.33 -44.99 -41.80
N PRO A 29 -33.77 -44.17 -42.72
CA PRO A 29 -32.36 -44.28 -43.05
C PRO A 29 -31.57 -44.14 -41.76
N HIS A 30 -30.69 -45.11 -41.49
CA HIS A 30 -29.79 -45.09 -40.35
C HIS A 30 -29.20 -43.68 -40.23
N ARG A 31 -29.44 -43.01 -39.10
CA ARG A 31 -28.74 -41.75 -38.79
C ARG A 31 -27.25 -42.02 -38.96
N ALA A 32 -26.61 -41.26 -39.83
CA ALA A 32 -25.17 -41.32 -40.02
C ALA A 32 -24.51 -41.24 -38.64
N VAL A 33 -23.82 -42.31 -38.24
CA VAL A 33 -23.05 -42.35 -37.02
C VAL A 33 -22.06 -41.18 -37.10
N ALA A 34 -22.14 -40.25 -36.15
CA ALA A 34 -21.24 -39.11 -36.12
C ALA A 34 -19.80 -39.65 -36.18
N PRO A 35 -18.91 -39.06 -37.01
CA PRO A 35 -17.54 -39.53 -37.13
C PRO A 35 -16.92 -39.54 -35.73
N VAL A 36 -16.52 -40.74 -35.28
CA VAL A 36 -15.85 -40.94 -34.00
C VAL A 36 -14.49 -40.23 -34.13
N VAL A 37 -14.43 -38.99 -33.68
CA VAL A 37 -13.18 -38.27 -33.55
C VAL A 37 -12.30 -39.11 -32.62
N PRO A 38 -11.05 -39.45 -33.01
CA PRO A 38 -10.14 -40.17 -32.13
C PRO A 38 -10.11 -39.47 -30.76
N LEU A 39 -10.31 -40.22 -29.69
CA LEU A 39 -10.37 -39.68 -28.31
C LEU A 39 -9.19 -38.74 -28.01
N ASP A 40 -8.03 -39.00 -28.62
CA ASP A 40 -6.81 -38.21 -28.51
C ASP A 40 -6.92 -36.82 -29.17
N ALA A 41 -7.56 -36.72 -30.34
CA ALA A 41 -7.78 -35.44 -31.03
C ALA A 41 -8.86 -34.58 -30.35
N ALA A 42 -9.78 -35.21 -29.62
CA ALA A 42 -10.74 -34.52 -28.75
C ALA A 42 -10.13 -34.12 -27.39
N ALA A 43 -9.12 -34.84 -26.91
CA ALA A 43 -8.35 -34.49 -25.72
C ALA A 43 -7.38 -33.32 -26.00
N ALA A 44 -6.66 -33.35 -27.13
CA ALA A 44 -5.78 -32.26 -27.56
C ALA A 44 -6.54 -30.94 -27.70
N ARG A 45 -7.67 -30.92 -28.42
CA ARG A 45 -8.53 -29.72 -28.54
C ARG A 45 -9.05 -29.21 -27.20
N ARG A 46 -9.34 -30.10 -26.24
CA ARG A 46 -9.74 -29.70 -24.89
C ARG A 46 -8.58 -29.09 -24.10
N ASN A 47 -7.36 -29.59 -24.28
CA ASN A 47 -6.16 -29.02 -23.67
C ASN A 47 -5.83 -27.65 -24.28
N ASP A 48 -5.90 -27.51 -25.61
CA ASP A 48 -5.68 -26.23 -26.30
C ASP A 48 -6.71 -25.17 -25.86
N LEU A 49 -8.00 -25.54 -25.78
CA LEU A 49 -9.05 -24.64 -25.27
C LEU A 49 -8.86 -24.31 -23.79
N ARG A 50 -8.35 -25.25 -22.99
CA ARG A 50 -8.05 -25.02 -21.57
C ARG A 50 -6.86 -24.07 -21.42
N GLU A 51 -5.82 -24.22 -22.23
CA GLU A 51 -4.67 -23.31 -22.26
C GLU A 51 -5.07 -21.91 -22.76
N GLN A 52 -5.90 -21.81 -23.79
CA GLN A 52 -6.47 -20.55 -24.26
C GLN A 52 -7.35 -19.89 -23.17
N ALA A 53 -8.18 -20.66 -22.48
CA ALA A 53 -8.98 -20.14 -21.36
C ALA A 53 -8.11 -19.66 -20.19
N LEU A 54 -6.99 -20.33 -19.91
CA LEU A 54 -5.99 -19.87 -18.92
C LEU A 54 -5.23 -18.63 -19.39
N ALA A 55 -5.02 -18.46 -20.70
CA ALA A 55 -4.42 -17.25 -21.27
C ALA A 55 -5.36 -16.03 -21.17
N LEU A 56 -6.68 -16.25 -21.31
CA LEU A 56 -7.70 -15.19 -21.27
C LEU A 56 -8.15 -14.81 -19.85
N ARG A 57 -7.79 -15.59 -18.82
CA ARG A 57 -8.11 -15.20 -17.44
C ARG A 57 -7.38 -13.90 -17.05
N PRO A 58 -8.09 -12.94 -16.42
CA PRO A 58 -7.45 -11.73 -15.92
C PRO A 58 -6.38 -12.11 -14.89
N ASP A 59 -5.15 -11.64 -15.10
CA ASP A 59 -4.03 -11.95 -14.21
C ASP A 59 -4.21 -11.22 -12.87
N PRO A 60 -4.36 -11.95 -11.74
CA PRO A 60 -4.48 -11.33 -10.42
C PRO A 60 -3.24 -10.49 -10.05
N ASN A 61 -2.06 -10.82 -10.59
CA ASN A 61 -0.84 -10.07 -10.30
C ASN A 61 -0.78 -8.74 -11.07
N ALA A 62 -1.32 -8.70 -12.29
CA ALA A 62 -1.50 -7.45 -13.01
C ALA A 62 -2.47 -6.52 -12.26
N ARG A 63 -3.56 -7.07 -11.71
CA ARG A 63 -4.48 -6.29 -10.87
C ARG A 63 -3.81 -5.77 -9.60
N PHE A 64 -3.03 -6.61 -8.93
CA PHE A 64 -2.23 -6.20 -7.77
C PHE A 64 -1.31 -5.02 -8.10
N ALA A 65 -0.59 -5.08 -9.22
CA ALA A 65 0.28 -3.98 -9.66
C ALA A 65 -0.50 -2.68 -9.95
N ALA A 66 -1.68 -2.81 -10.56
CA ALA A 66 -2.57 -1.67 -10.80
C ALA A 66 -3.11 -1.05 -9.49
N ASP A 67 -3.50 -1.88 -8.52
CA ASP A 67 -3.97 -1.43 -7.20
C ASP A 67 -2.84 -0.71 -6.43
N VAL A 68 -1.60 -1.22 -6.47
CA VAL A 68 -0.42 -0.52 -5.88
C VAL A 68 -0.20 0.83 -6.54
N ALA A 69 -0.29 0.90 -7.87
CA ALA A 69 -0.15 2.16 -8.60
C ALA A 69 -1.28 3.16 -8.24
N LEU A 70 -2.50 2.67 -8.04
CA LEU A 70 -3.65 3.47 -7.63
C LEU A 70 -3.46 4.06 -6.23
N VAL A 71 -3.06 3.23 -5.26
CA VAL A 71 -2.77 3.66 -3.89
C VAL A 71 -1.59 4.63 -3.85
N THR A 72 -0.52 4.37 -4.59
CA THR A 72 0.64 5.29 -4.63
C THR A 72 0.24 6.66 -5.18
N ARG A 73 -0.69 6.68 -6.14
CA ARG A 73 -1.21 7.90 -6.75
C ARG A 73 -2.04 8.76 -5.82
N SER A 74 -2.81 8.16 -4.90
CA SER A 74 -3.61 8.94 -3.95
C SER A 74 -2.76 9.75 -2.98
N PHE A 75 -1.48 9.40 -2.85
CA PHE A 75 -0.51 10.17 -2.08
C PHE A 75 0.25 11.21 -2.93
N ASP A 76 0.21 11.16 -4.25
CA ASP A 76 0.86 12.16 -5.10
C ASP A 76 -0.04 13.40 -5.27
N PRO A 77 0.35 14.59 -4.76
CA PRO A 77 -0.45 15.81 -4.88
C PRO A 77 -0.60 16.29 -6.32
N HIS A 78 0.27 15.87 -7.23
CA HIS A 78 0.25 16.28 -8.64
C HIS A 78 -0.57 15.35 -9.52
N SER A 79 -1.16 14.29 -8.95
CA SER A 79 -1.90 13.29 -9.72
C SER A 79 -3.42 13.44 -9.60
N THR A 80 -4.13 12.93 -10.61
CA THR A 80 -5.58 12.78 -10.56
C THR A 80 -5.94 11.82 -9.43
N GLN A 81 -6.65 12.34 -8.45
CA GLN A 81 -7.01 11.58 -7.26
C GLN A 81 -8.02 10.47 -7.62
N PRO A 82 -7.77 9.21 -7.21
CA PRO A 82 -8.74 8.14 -7.39
C PRO A 82 -9.98 8.39 -6.53
N SER A 83 -11.11 7.79 -6.92
CA SER A 83 -12.30 7.87 -6.08
C SER A 83 -12.08 7.16 -4.73
N ALA A 84 -12.78 7.61 -3.68
CA ALA A 84 -12.65 7.03 -2.34
C ALA A 84 -13.04 5.53 -2.32
N GLU A 85 -14.02 5.13 -3.14
CA GLU A 85 -14.45 3.75 -3.28
C GLU A 85 -13.38 2.87 -3.93
N GLU A 86 -12.77 3.34 -5.03
CA GLU A 86 -11.68 2.61 -5.68
C GLU A 86 -10.47 2.44 -4.78
N LEU A 87 -10.13 3.49 -4.02
CA LEU A 87 -9.03 3.46 -3.07
C LEU A 87 -9.31 2.48 -1.93
N TYR A 88 -10.52 2.50 -1.37
CA TYR A 88 -10.92 1.55 -0.32
C TYR A 88 -10.81 0.11 -0.82
N LEU A 89 -11.38 -0.18 -2.00
CA LEU A 89 -11.33 -1.51 -2.60
C LEU A 89 -9.90 -1.96 -2.92
N ALA A 90 -9.04 -1.05 -3.39
CA ALA A 90 -7.62 -1.33 -3.63
C ALA A 90 -6.88 -1.65 -2.33
N MET A 91 -7.06 -0.83 -1.29
CA MET A 91 -6.47 -1.06 0.03
C MET A 91 -6.92 -2.38 0.65
N SER A 92 -8.21 -2.72 0.54
CA SER A 92 -8.74 -4.01 1.03
C SER A 92 -8.14 -5.21 0.29
N ARG A 93 -7.90 -5.11 -1.02
CA ARG A 93 -7.27 -6.20 -1.81
C ARG A 93 -5.78 -6.33 -1.53
N LEU A 94 -5.08 -5.21 -1.30
CA LEU A 94 -3.65 -5.21 -0.98
C LEU A 94 -3.36 -5.60 0.48
N ALA A 95 -4.33 -5.42 1.38
CA ALA A 95 -4.22 -5.72 2.80
C ALA A 95 -2.93 -5.15 3.41
N GLU A 96 -2.04 -6.00 3.93
CA GLU A 96 -0.77 -5.63 4.56
C GLU A 96 0.15 -4.84 3.62
N VAL A 97 0.18 -5.18 2.32
CA VAL A 97 1.00 -4.46 1.35
C VAL A 97 0.51 -3.02 1.19
N GLY A 98 -0.81 -2.81 1.25
CA GLY A 98 -1.38 -1.45 1.20
C GLY A 98 -0.93 -0.61 2.40
N GLN A 99 -0.87 -1.22 3.59
CA GLN A 99 -0.36 -0.56 4.79
C GLN A 99 1.16 -0.28 4.69
N TYR A 100 1.93 -1.20 4.11
CA TYR A 100 3.34 -0.99 3.85
C TYR A 100 3.59 0.17 2.88
N VAL A 101 2.86 0.25 1.76
CA VAL A 101 2.93 1.37 0.81
C VAL A 101 2.64 2.71 1.51
N ARG A 102 1.65 2.73 2.39
CA ARG A 102 1.34 3.91 3.21
C ARG A 102 2.47 4.25 4.19
N ALA A 103 3.08 3.26 4.83
CA ALA A 103 4.23 3.47 5.71
C ALA A 103 5.43 4.07 4.94
N VAL A 104 5.73 3.56 3.74
CA VAL A 104 6.78 4.08 2.84
C VAL A 104 6.53 5.56 2.53
N TYR A 105 5.30 5.90 2.16
CA TYR A 105 4.97 7.28 1.79
C TYR A 105 5.06 8.24 2.99
N VAL A 106 4.50 7.85 4.13
CA VAL A 106 4.55 8.68 5.35
C VAL A 106 5.98 8.84 5.87
N ALA A 107 6.85 7.86 5.63
CA ALA A 107 8.28 7.95 5.88
C ALA A 107 9.03 8.85 4.86
N GLY A 108 8.34 9.45 3.88
CA GLY A 108 8.92 10.30 2.84
C GLY A 108 9.71 9.54 1.76
N ARG A 109 9.51 8.22 1.65
CA ARG A 109 10.19 7.35 0.69
C ARG A 109 9.30 7.11 -0.53
N ARG A 110 9.91 6.62 -1.62
CA ARG A 110 9.21 6.29 -2.87
C ARG A 110 9.01 4.79 -3.02
N VAL A 111 7.80 4.39 -3.40
CA VAL A 111 7.49 3.01 -3.79
C VAL A 111 7.84 2.82 -5.26
N ALA A 112 8.52 1.72 -5.58
CA ALA A 112 8.73 1.32 -6.97
C ALA A 112 7.39 0.86 -7.56
N VAL A 113 6.85 1.57 -8.54
CA VAL A 113 5.60 1.22 -9.23
C VAL A 113 5.90 0.55 -10.56
N LEU A 114 5.26 -0.59 -10.84
CA LEU A 114 5.42 -1.28 -12.12
C LEU A 114 4.73 -0.50 -13.26
N PRO A 115 5.46 -0.08 -14.32
CA PRO A 115 4.88 0.69 -15.43
C PRO A 115 3.78 -0.08 -16.16
N LEU A 116 2.77 0.62 -16.68
CA LEU A 116 1.63 0.03 -17.38
C LEU A 116 2.04 -0.86 -18.56
N SER A 117 3.10 -0.48 -19.29
CA SER A 117 3.66 -1.27 -20.39
C SER A 117 4.20 -2.64 -19.97
N GLN A 118 4.51 -2.83 -18.69
CA GLN A 118 5.05 -4.07 -18.14
C GLN A 118 4.00 -4.89 -17.37
N GLN A 119 2.79 -4.35 -17.18
CA GLN A 119 1.71 -5.04 -16.46
C GLN A 119 1.09 -6.19 -17.27
N GLY A 120 1.36 -6.26 -18.59
CA GLY A 120 0.96 -7.40 -19.43
C GLY A 120 1.88 -8.62 -19.32
N ASP A 121 3.07 -8.48 -18.73
CA ASP A 121 4.02 -9.57 -18.54
C ASP A 121 3.80 -10.27 -17.19
N ARG A 122 3.24 -11.48 -17.25
CA ARG A 122 2.91 -12.30 -16.06
C ARG A 122 4.10 -12.61 -15.17
N THR A 123 5.29 -12.78 -15.76
CA THR A 123 6.49 -13.11 -14.98
C THR A 123 6.94 -11.89 -14.19
N ARG A 124 6.87 -10.70 -14.80
CA ARG A 124 7.21 -9.44 -14.13
C ARG A 124 6.21 -9.07 -13.05
N THR A 125 4.91 -9.21 -13.30
CA THR A 125 3.87 -8.90 -12.30
C THR A 125 3.98 -9.82 -11.10
N LEU A 126 4.27 -11.12 -11.31
CA LEU A 126 4.53 -12.06 -10.23
C LEU A 126 5.80 -11.71 -9.43
N ALA A 127 6.91 -11.41 -10.11
CA ALA A 127 8.16 -11.01 -9.47
C ALA A 127 7.97 -9.72 -8.64
N TYR A 128 7.22 -8.76 -9.18
CA TYR A 128 6.88 -7.51 -8.51
C TYR A 128 6.05 -7.74 -7.24
N ARG A 129 5.02 -8.59 -7.32
CA ARG A 129 4.23 -8.98 -6.15
C ARG A 129 5.09 -9.62 -5.07
N ASN A 130 5.89 -10.62 -5.44
CA ASN A 130 6.78 -11.31 -4.50
C ASN A 130 7.79 -10.36 -3.85
N HIS A 131 8.32 -9.40 -4.62
CA HIS A 131 9.23 -8.38 -4.12
C HIS A 131 8.56 -7.51 -3.05
N LEU A 132 7.38 -6.95 -3.32
CA LEU A 132 6.68 -6.10 -2.37
C LEU A 132 6.20 -6.87 -1.13
N THR A 133 5.71 -8.10 -1.29
CA THR A 133 5.34 -8.95 -0.16
C THR A 133 6.55 -9.22 0.74
N ARG A 134 7.71 -9.57 0.16
CA ARG A 134 8.93 -9.76 0.94
C ARG A 134 9.39 -8.47 1.62
N GLN A 135 9.35 -7.33 0.94
CA GLN A 135 9.71 -6.04 1.55
C GLN A 135 8.79 -5.71 2.72
N THR A 136 7.49 -5.96 2.58
CA THR A 136 6.50 -5.77 3.66
C THR A 136 6.90 -6.53 4.93
N GLU A 137 7.44 -7.74 4.81
CA GLU A 137 7.84 -8.57 5.95
C GLU A 137 9.24 -8.25 6.50
N THR A 138 10.14 -7.73 5.68
CA THR A 138 11.58 -7.65 5.97
C THR A 138 12.11 -6.23 6.17
N ASP A 139 11.46 -5.22 5.58
CA ASP A 139 11.90 -3.83 5.71
C ASP A 139 11.36 -3.19 6.99
N LEU A 140 11.96 -3.63 8.10
CA LEU A 140 11.65 -3.14 9.44
C LEU A 140 11.99 -1.65 9.58
N THR A 141 12.97 -1.14 8.83
CA THR A 141 13.38 0.28 8.92
C THR A 141 12.29 1.20 8.41
N THR A 142 11.70 0.88 7.26
CA THR A 142 10.60 1.66 6.71
C THR A 142 9.36 1.61 7.61
N TRP A 143 9.09 0.47 8.25
CA TRP A 143 8.03 0.37 9.25
C TRP A 143 8.29 1.24 10.48
N GLU A 144 9.52 1.24 11.03
CA GLU A 144 9.88 2.12 12.16
C GLU A 144 9.71 3.60 11.81
N ASP A 145 10.22 4.02 10.66
CA ASP A 145 10.15 5.41 10.20
C ASP A 145 8.69 5.83 9.96
N GLY A 146 7.89 4.99 9.32
CA GLY A 146 6.47 5.24 9.05
C GLY A 146 5.65 5.36 10.33
N LEU A 147 5.87 4.48 11.31
CA LEU A 147 5.22 4.55 12.62
C LEU A 147 5.59 5.83 13.37
N ALA A 148 6.88 6.16 13.43
CA ALA A 148 7.36 7.37 14.10
C ALA A 148 6.78 8.65 13.46
N ALA A 149 6.64 8.65 12.13
CA ALA A 149 6.04 9.77 11.40
C ALA A 149 4.53 9.91 11.66
N ILE A 150 3.78 8.81 11.76
CA ILE A 150 2.36 8.85 12.20
C ILE A 150 2.25 9.36 13.63
N ASP A 151 3.07 8.87 14.56
CA ASP A 151 3.03 9.30 15.96
C ASP A 151 3.31 10.79 16.08
N LYS A 152 4.29 11.29 15.34
CA LYS A 152 4.58 12.72 15.23
C LYS A 152 3.39 13.49 14.67
N ALA A 153 2.79 13.04 13.57
CA ALA A 153 1.63 13.69 12.95
C ALA A 153 0.41 13.71 13.89
N ARG A 154 0.16 12.64 14.63
CA ARG A 154 -0.90 12.59 15.66
C ARG A 154 -0.63 13.55 16.79
N SER A 155 0.60 13.58 17.30
CA SER A 155 0.98 14.51 18.37
C SER A 155 0.82 15.98 17.97
N MET A 156 1.07 16.29 16.68
CA MET A 156 0.85 17.60 16.12
C MET A 156 -0.63 17.92 15.98
N ALA A 157 -1.42 17.01 15.40
CA ALA A 157 -2.86 17.16 15.24
C ALA A 157 -3.59 17.38 16.58
N LEU A 158 -3.17 16.68 17.64
CA LEU A 158 -3.70 16.90 18.99
C LEU A 158 -3.41 18.31 19.53
N ARG A 159 -2.28 18.91 19.15
CA ARG A 159 -1.91 20.27 19.60
C ARG A 159 -2.62 21.34 18.79
N THR A 160 -2.86 21.11 17.50
CA THR A 160 -3.47 22.08 16.57
C THR A 160 -4.99 21.97 16.51
N GLY A 161 -5.57 20.87 17.02
CA GLY A 161 -7.00 20.58 16.90
C GLY A 161 -7.39 20.01 15.54
N ASP A 162 -6.42 19.56 14.74
CA ASP A 162 -6.65 18.95 13.43
C ASP A 162 -7.17 17.51 13.55
N ARG A 163 -7.71 16.99 12.43
CA ARG A 163 -8.13 15.59 12.34
C ARG A 163 -6.94 14.65 12.56
N LEU A 164 -7.13 13.67 13.44
CA LEU A 164 -6.13 12.63 13.69
C LEU A 164 -5.91 11.77 12.43
N PRO A 165 -4.66 11.53 12.02
CA PRO A 165 -4.37 10.59 10.95
C PRO A 165 -4.66 9.15 11.41
N ASP A 166 -5.16 8.34 10.48
CA ASP A 166 -5.46 6.93 10.72
C ASP A 166 -4.19 6.16 11.11
N LEU A 167 -4.30 5.15 11.97
CA LEU A 167 -3.14 4.32 12.35
C LEU A 167 -2.69 3.43 11.18
N LEU A 168 -1.40 3.06 11.17
CA LEU A 168 -0.91 2.01 10.28
C LEU A 168 -1.31 0.65 10.85
N GLY A 169 -1.92 -0.21 10.03
CA GLY A 169 -2.12 -1.61 10.38
C GLY A 169 -0.83 -2.39 10.13
N VAL A 170 -0.04 -2.64 11.17
CA VAL A 170 1.21 -3.38 11.05
C VAL A 170 0.91 -4.88 11.20
N PRO A 171 1.47 -5.76 10.35
CA PRO A 171 1.32 -7.20 10.53
C PRO A 171 1.92 -7.67 11.87
N GLU A 172 1.25 -8.57 12.59
CA GLU A 172 1.70 -9.07 13.90
C GLU A 172 3.14 -9.62 13.87
N THR A 173 3.51 -10.26 12.75
CA THR A 173 4.87 -10.79 12.54
C THR A 173 5.92 -9.70 12.48
N VAL A 174 5.60 -8.56 11.88
CA VAL A 174 6.45 -7.37 11.80
C VAL A 174 6.51 -6.69 13.17
N GLU A 175 5.39 -6.57 13.88
CA GLU A 175 5.35 -6.02 15.23
C GLU A 175 6.26 -6.79 16.18
N ALA A 176 6.20 -8.12 16.17
CA ALA A 176 7.06 -8.98 16.98
C ALA A 176 8.54 -8.79 16.65
N ARG A 177 8.90 -8.68 15.37
CA ARG A 177 10.27 -8.42 14.92
C ARG A 177 10.77 -7.04 15.34
N LEU A 178 9.92 -6.02 15.26
CA LEU A 178 10.23 -4.67 15.71
C LEU A 178 10.44 -4.62 17.23
N ALA A 179 9.61 -5.32 18.00
CA ALA A 179 9.77 -5.44 19.45
C ALA A 179 11.13 -6.09 19.79
N ALA A 180 11.45 -7.21 19.16
CA ALA A 180 12.74 -7.89 19.36
C ALA A 180 13.94 -6.98 19.03
N LEU A 181 13.89 -6.24 17.92
CA LEU A 181 14.95 -5.27 17.57
C LEU A 181 15.11 -4.17 18.61
N ARG A 182 13.99 -3.65 19.15
CA ARG A 182 14.02 -2.61 20.19
C ARG A 182 14.59 -3.13 21.50
N GLU A 183 14.21 -4.35 21.90
CA GLU A 183 14.79 -5.01 23.08
C GLU A 183 16.28 -5.24 22.93
N GLU A 184 16.75 -5.70 21.77
CA GLU A 184 18.19 -5.85 21.50
C GLU A 184 18.93 -4.52 21.56
N ARG A 185 18.37 -3.46 20.96
CA ARG A 185 18.97 -2.12 21.03
C ARG A 185 19.04 -1.61 22.47
N ALA A 186 17.98 -1.80 23.27
CA ALA A 186 17.94 -1.41 24.67
C ALA A 186 18.99 -2.17 25.50
N LYS A 187 19.13 -3.48 25.30
CA LYS A 187 20.18 -4.30 25.94
C LYS A 187 21.58 -3.79 25.59
N ARG A 188 21.86 -3.55 24.30
CA ARG A 188 23.16 -3.01 23.86
C ARG A 188 23.46 -1.64 24.46
N LEU A 189 22.46 -0.75 24.57
CA LEU A 189 22.63 0.56 25.19
C LEU A 189 22.88 0.44 26.71
N ALA A 190 22.16 -0.44 27.40
CA ALA A 190 22.38 -0.72 28.82
C ALA A 190 23.79 -1.29 29.07
N ASP A 191 24.24 -2.24 28.24
CA ASP A 191 25.58 -2.82 28.33
C ASP A 191 26.68 -1.77 28.09
N GLN A 192 26.47 -0.86 27.11
CA GLN A 192 27.39 0.24 26.86
C GLN A 192 27.41 1.27 28.00
N ALA A 193 26.26 1.58 28.59
CA ALA A 193 26.16 2.46 29.75
C ALA A 193 26.86 1.85 30.98
N ALA A 194 26.65 0.56 31.24
CA ALA A 194 27.32 -0.17 32.32
C ALA A 194 28.84 -0.18 32.17
N ARG A 195 29.36 -0.36 30.93
CA ARG A 195 30.81 -0.30 30.67
C ARG A 195 31.41 1.10 30.83
N ARG A 196 30.63 2.16 30.54
CA ARG A 196 31.09 3.56 30.70
C ARG A 196 31.05 4.02 32.16
N HIS A 197 30.13 3.52 32.97
CA HIS A 197 30.03 3.85 34.40
C HIS A 197 30.75 2.87 35.33
N GLY A 198 31.15 1.68 34.87
CA GLY A 198 31.89 0.68 35.65
C GLY A 198 33.43 0.81 35.62
N GLY A 199 33.98 1.84 34.99
CA GLY A 199 35.43 2.03 34.83
C GLY A 199 36.11 2.92 35.87
N GLY A 200 35.39 3.42 36.89
CA GLY A 200 35.93 4.35 37.86
C GLY A 200 35.50 4.04 39.29
N GLY A 201 36.41 3.44 40.07
CA GLY A 201 36.41 3.58 41.54
C GLY A 201 36.01 2.35 42.36
N ASN A 202 36.97 1.46 42.58
CA ASN A 202 37.35 0.83 43.85
C ASN A 202 38.66 0.05 43.55
N GLY A 203 39.86 0.36 44.09
CA GLY A 203 40.20 0.55 45.50
C GLY A 203 39.78 -0.72 46.26
N THR A 204 40.61 -1.72 46.61
CA THR A 204 42.01 -1.71 47.05
C THR A 204 42.50 -3.17 47.13
N MET A 205 43.60 -3.54 46.47
CA MET A 205 44.71 -4.37 47.00
C MET A 205 45.63 -4.89 45.88
N GLY A 206 46.91 -4.53 45.99
CA GLY A 206 48.05 -5.37 45.61
C GLY A 206 48.55 -5.29 44.16
N GLY A 207 49.71 -4.65 43.96
CA GLY A 207 50.45 -4.79 42.70
C GLY A 207 51.50 -3.72 42.47
N THR A 208 52.59 -3.77 43.22
CA THR A 208 53.84 -3.06 42.93
C THR A 208 54.37 -3.48 41.56
N GLY A 209 54.67 -2.55 40.66
CA GLY A 209 55.52 -2.87 39.51
C GLY A 209 55.39 -1.95 38.30
N GLY A 210 56.42 -1.11 38.11
CA GLY A 210 56.99 -0.86 36.78
C GLY A 210 56.28 0.15 35.89
N GLY A 211 56.82 1.37 35.85
CA GLY A 211 56.45 2.37 34.87
C GLY A 211 56.85 1.99 33.44
N ALA A 212 56.00 2.38 32.49
CA ALA A 212 56.35 2.80 31.14
C ALA A 212 55.10 3.47 30.55
N GLY A 213 55.13 4.79 30.38
CA GLY A 213 54.02 5.53 29.77
C GLY A 213 53.86 5.18 28.28
N PRO A 214 52.68 5.49 27.73
CA PRO A 214 52.67 6.32 26.55
C PRO A 214 51.76 7.54 26.73
N ALA A 215 52.16 8.59 26.01
CA ALA A 215 51.65 9.95 26.09
C ALA A 215 50.12 10.06 26.07
N GLY A 216 49.61 10.89 26.97
CA GLY A 216 48.24 11.36 26.97
C GLY A 216 47.93 12.19 25.73
N SER A 217 47.04 11.69 24.89
CA SER A 217 46.30 12.51 23.93
C SER A 217 45.16 13.18 24.68
N ALA A 218 45.35 14.45 25.02
CA ALA A 218 44.33 15.27 25.68
C ALA A 218 43.01 15.33 24.86
N PRO A 219 41.83 15.35 25.52
CA PRO A 219 40.58 15.63 24.85
C PRO A 219 40.53 17.09 24.38
N ARG A 220 40.31 17.32 23.07
CA ARG A 220 39.99 18.65 22.53
C ARG A 220 38.64 19.12 23.08
N GLN A 221 38.67 20.11 23.97
CA GLN A 221 37.52 20.89 24.39
C GLN A 221 37.14 21.98 23.35
N PRO A 222 35.95 22.62 23.49
CA PRO A 222 35.10 23.03 22.37
C PRO A 222 35.45 24.40 21.77
N ARG A 223 35.11 24.58 20.49
CA ARG A 223 35.25 25.86 19.78
C ARG A 223 34.36 26.93 20.44
N PRO A 224 34.83 28.18 20.60
CA PRO A 224 34.00 29.27 21.09
C PRO A 224 32.89 29.65 20.09
N PRO A 225 31.72 30.13 20.57
CA PRO A 225 30.61 30.55 19.73
C PRO A 225 30.97 31.81 18.93
N VAL A 226 30.66 31.79 17.63
CA VAL A 226 30.74 32.96 16.76
C VAL A 226 29.57 33.89 17.09
N PRO A 227 29.78 35.17 17.43
CA PRO A 227 28.67 36.09 17.67
C PRO A 227 27.98 36.46 16.35
N SER A 228 26.70 36.07 16.25
CA SER A 228 25.74 36.67 15.33
C SER A 228 25.42 38.08 15.79
N ALA A 229 25.87 39.10 15.06
CA ALA A 229 25.18 40.39 14.95
C ALA A 229 25.87 41.29 13.93
N ARG A 230 25.17 41.62 12.85
CA ARG A 230 24.98 43.01 12.44
C ARG A 230 23.74 43.13 11.56
N LEU A 231 22.66 43.46 12.25
CA LEU A 231 21.56 44.30 11.78
C LEU A 231 22.04 45.34 10.75
N ARG A 232 21.49 45.27 9.54
CA ARG A 232 21.21 46.45 8.71
C ARG A 232 19.92 46.23 7.94
N SER A 233 18.81 46.62 8.56
CA SER A 233 17.66 47.10 7.83
C SER A 233 18.02 48.40 7.11
N PRO A 234 17.43 48.64 5.94
CA PRO A 234 16.92 49.97 5.69
C PRO A 234 15.45 49.95 5.25
N ARG A 235 14.67 50.71 6.01
CA ARG A 235 13.66 51.66 5.54
C ARG A 235 12.47 51.11 4.72
N ARG A 236 11.44 50.79 5.50
CA ARG A 236 10.11 51.42 5.46
C ARG A 236 10.10 52.74 4.65
N SER A 237 9.47 52.74 3.48
CA SER A 237 8.84 53.94 2.93
C SER A 237 7.34 53.70 2.85
N LEU A 238 6.62 54.60 3.48
CA LEU A 238 5.18 54.71 3.47
C LEU A 238 4.75 55.23 2.11
N ARG A 239 3.75 54.59 1.49
CA ARG A 239 2.84 55.31 0.60
C ARG A 239 1.42 54.79 0.77
N THR A 240 0.57 55.71 1.22
CA THR A 240 -0.82 55.53 1.58
C THR A 240 -1.71 55.99 0.42
N ALA A 241 -2.77 55.19 0.16
CA ALA A 241 -4.10 55.55 -0.36
C ALA A 241 -4.29 55.91 -1.87
N PRO A 242 -5.54 55.87 -2.41
CA PRO A 242 -6.68 54.97 -2.12
C PRO A 242 -7.47 54.50 -3.38
N GLY A 243 -8.37 53.52 -3.21
CA GLY A 243 -9.72 53.56 -3.80
C GLY A 243 -10.04 52.74 -5.05
N ARG A 244 -10.89 51.71 -4.89
CA ARG A 244 -12.08 51.33 -5.69
C ARG A 244 -12.52 49.91 -5.25
N SER A 245 -13.59 49.72 -4.47
CA SER A 245 -14.99 49.61 -4.93
C SER A 245 -15.12 48.88 -6.27
N GLY A 246 -15.70 47.71 -6.42
CA GLY A 246 -16.37 46.81 -5.51
C GLY A 246 -16.90 45.63 -6.33
N ASP A 247 -17.77 44.88 -5.68
CA ASP A 247 -18.80 44.04 -6.29
C ASP A 247 -18.47 42.57 -6.63
N ARG A 248 -19.19 41.72 -5.87
CA ARG A 248 -19.86 40.47 -6.24
C ARG A 248 -19.04 39.19 -6.51
N GLY A 249 -19.28 38.21 -5.64
CA GLY A 249 -19.21 36.80 -6.04
C GLY A 249 -18.99 35.81 -4.91
N GLY A 250 -19.84 35.79 -3.89
CA GLY A 250 -19.82 34.71 -2.89
C GLY A 250 -20.17 33.36 -3.53
N ARG A 251 -19.28 32.38 -3.40
CA ARG A 251 -19.60 30.95 -3.37
C ARG A 251 -18.68 30.25 -2.37
N HIS A 252 -19.32 29.50 -1.47
CA HIS A 252 -18.77 28.48 -0.58
C HIS A 252 -17.61 27.71 -1.25
N GLY A 253 -16.44 27.48 -0.64
CA GLY A 253 -16.20 27.20 0.78
C GLY A 253 -15.84 25.71 0.94
N TYR A 254 -14.79 25.26 0.23
CA TYR A 254 -14.14 23.94 0.43
C TYR A 254 -12.63 24.11 0.26
N ASP A 255 -12.02 24.85 1.18
CA ASP A 255 -10.57 24.86 1.33
C ASP A 255 -10.20 23.98 2.52
N GLY A 256 -9.52 22.88 2.21
CA GLY A 256 -8.93 21.95 3.17
C GLY A 256 -7.64 21.34 2.63
N CYS A 257 -6.89 22.10 1.82
CA CYS A 257 -5.52 21.77 1.46
C CYS A 257 -4.59 22.13 2.63
N ALA A 258 -4.37 21.19 3.55
CA ALA A 258 -3.28 21.29 4.51
C ALA A 258 -1.96 20.97 3.80
N GLY A 259 -1.19 22.03 3.54
CA GLY A 259 0.11 21.97 2.89
C GLY A 259 1.14 21.19 3.70
N TRP A 260 1.80 20.25 3.03
CA TRP A 260 3.10 19.73 3.46
C TRP A 260 4.19 20.49 2.73
N VAL A 261 4.97 21.23 3.51
CA VAL A 261 6.17 21.94 3.07
C VAL A 261 7.25 20.90 2.75
N ALA A 262 7.65 20.83 1.49
CA ALA A 262 8.79 20.03 1.05
C ALA A 262 10.11 20.63 1.60
N PRO A 263 11.10 19.81 1.99
CA PRO A 263 12.45 20.29 2.21
C PRO A 263 13.07 20.60 0.84
N SER A 264 13.51 21.85 0.68
CA SER A 264 14.28 22.34 -0.45
C SER A 264 15.64 21.65 -0.52
N ASP A 265 15.89 20.93 -1.62
CA ASP A 265 17.22 20.45 -2.01
C ASP A 265 18.19 21.62 -2.19
N GLY A 266 19.39 21.44 -1.63
CA GLY A 266 20.49 22.39 -1.73
C GLY A 266 21.81 21.67 -1.97
N ARG A 267 22.14 21.52 -3.26
CA ARG A 267 23.46 21.33 -3.92
C ARG A 267 24.27 20.07 -3.62
#